data_AF-A0A377PG10-F1
#
_entry.id   AF-A0A377PG10-F1
#
_cell.length_a   1.000
_cell.length_b   1.000
_cell.length_c   1.000
_cell.angle_alpha   90.00
_cell.angle_beta   90.00
_cell.angle_gamma   90.00
#
_symmetry.space_group_name_H-M   'P 1'
#
loop_
_entity.id
_entity.type
_entity.pdbx_description
1 polymer ?
#
loop_
_entity_poly.entity_id
_entity_poly.type
_entity_poly.pdbx_seq_one_letter_code
_entity_poly.pdbx_strand_id
1 'polypeptide(L)'
;MLSEAIRSGRANMMLAGAGESLTGDGAVWNIDVLGVLCHEPSDPLRASCPFSAQRNGFVLSEGASVLCLEERESALARGATILGEVTGYGNFSDAFDFTSPAEDCVARVATIKHALEQAGAGTGGSGLYQCPWHFYAA
;
A
#
# COMPACT_ATOMS: atom_id res chain seq x y z
N MET A 1 3.34 7.03 8.64
CA MET A 1 3.97 8.35 8.87
C MET A 1 2.93 9.48 8.98
N LEU A 2 1.94 9.58 8.08
CA LEU A 2 0.86 10.57 8.16
C LEU A 2 -0.19 10.21 9.22
N SER A 3 -0.65 8.96 9.26
CA SER A 3 -1.48 8.43 10.36
C SER A 3 -0.84 8.62 11.73
N GLU A 4 0.48 8.45 11.84
CA GLU A 4 1.25 8.71 13.06
C GLU A 4 1.20 10.15 13.53
N ALA A 5 1.19 11.11 12.60
CA ALA A 5 1.07 12.51 12.96
C ALA A 5 -0.29 12.78 13.63
N ILE A 6 -1.36 12.22 13.08
CA ILE A 6 -2.69 12.30 13.70
C ILE A 6 -2.72 11.56 15.03
N ARG A 7 -2.16 10.34 15.09
CA ARG A 7 -2.08 9.53 16.32
C ARG A 7 -1.35 10.21 17.47
N SER A 8 -0.26 10.91 17.16
CA SER A 8 0.50 11.66 18.14
C SER A 8 -0.09 13.04 18.49
N GLY A 9 -1.23 13.41 17.91
CA GLY A 9 -1.85 14.73 18.09
C GLY A 9 -1.09 15.89 17.42
N ARG A 10 -0.18 15.60 16.49
CA ARG A 10 0.55 16.63 15.72
C ARG A 10 -0.26 17.21 14.57
N ALA A 11 -1.34 16.54 14.18
CA ALA A 11 -2.29 17.01 13.18
C ALA A 11 -3.68 16.44 13.51
N ASN A 12 -4.75 17.13 13.09
CA ASN A 12 -6.12 16.63 13.22
C ASN A 12 -6.64 16.04 11.90
N MET A 13 -6.07 16.48 10.78
CA MET A 13 -6.42 16.06 9.43
C MET A 13 -5.20 16.12 8.53
N MET A 14 -5.06 15.17 7.60
CA MET A 14 -3.99 15.15 6.60
C MET A 14 -4.49 14.60 5.27
N LEU A 15 -4.03 15.16 4.16
CA LEU A 15 -4.15 14.53 2.85
C LEU A 15 -2.99 13.55 2.66
N ALA A 16 -3.31 12.29 2.41
CA ALA A 16 -2.34 11.22 2.21
C ALA A 16 -2.57 10.58 0.85
N GLY A 17 -1.54 10.51 0.02
CA GLY A 17 -1.69 10.00 -1.34
C GLY A 17 -0.36 9.77 -2.03
N ALA A 18 -0.45 9.28 -3.26
CA ALA A 18 0.66 9.10 -4.17
C ALA A 18 0.18 9.32 -5.61
N GLY A 19 1.11 9.65 -6.49
CA GLY A 19 0.86 9.73 -7.93
C GLY A 19 2.12 9.41 -8.70
N GLU A 20 1.95 8.79 -9.87
CA GLU A 20 3.04 8.38 -10.75
C GLU A 20 2.62 8.48 -12.21
N SER A 21 3.57 8.88 -13.07
CA SER A 21 3.37 9.04 -14.51
C SER A 21 4.68 8.78 -15.26
N LEU A 22 4.89 7.53 -15.66
CA LEU A 22 6.13 7.06 -16.29
C LEU A 22 5.96 6.72 -17.78
N THR A 23 5.11 7.47 -18.49
CA THR A 23 4.76 7.21 -19.90
C THR A 23 5.77 7.76 -20.91
N GLY A 24 6.75 8.56 -20.49
CA GLY A 24 7.80 9.05 -21.37
C GLY A 24 8.78 7.94 -21.77
N ASP A 25 9.23 7.93 -23.02
CA ASP A 25 10.12 6.90 -23.58
C ASP A 25 11.36 6.61 -22.71
N GLY A 26 11.98 7.66 -22.15
CA GLY A 26 13.13 7.50 -21.27
C GLY A 26 12.80 6.81 -19.94
N ALA A 27 11.62 7.06 -19.37
CA ALA A 27 11.18 6.40 -18.14
C ALA A 27 10.88 4.92 -18.38
N VAL A 28 10.21 4.60 -19.49
CA VAL A 28 9.97 3.21 -19.91
C VAL A 28 11.30 2.48 -20.12
N TRP A 29 12.24 3.08 -20.85
CA TRP A 29 13.55 2.47 -21.13
C TRP A 29 14.37 2.21 -19.87
N ASN A 30 14.36 3.16 -18.91
CA ASN A 30 15.06 3.01 -17.64
C ASN A 30 14.56 1.84 -16.79
N ILE A 31 13.29 1.44 -16.96
CA ILE A 31 12.72 0.29 -16.23
C ILE A 31 12.89 -1.00 -17.05
N ASP A 32 12.78 -0.90 -18.38
CA ASP A 32 12.97 -2.04 -19.29
C ASP A 32 14.36 -2.67 -19.15
N VAL A 33 15.41 -1.83 -18.99
CA VAL A 33 16.79 -2.31 -18.80
C VAL A 33 17.00 -3.13 -17.52
N LEU A 34 16.10 -2.98 -16.53
CA LEU A 34 16.12 -3.79 -15.31
C LEU A 34 15.53 -5.20 -15.53
N GLY A 35 14.91 -5.46 -16.70
CA GLY A 35 14.32 -6.75 -17.04
C GLY A 35 13.05 -7.08 -16.27
N VAL A 36 12.34 -6.06 -15.78
CA VAL A 36 11.15 -6.23 -14.90
C VAL A 36 9.82 -6.02 -15.63
N LEU A 37 9.84 -5.49 -16.85
CA LEU A 37 8.65 -5.22 -17.65
C LEU A 37 8.15 -6.47 -18.38
N CYS A 38 6.83 -6.57 -18.52
CA CYS A 38 6.19 -7.59 -19.34
C CYS A 38 6.52 -7.39 -20.82
N HIS A 39 6.89 -8.48 -21.51
CA HIS A 39 7.01 -8.52 -22.97
C HIS A 39 5.90 -9.41 -23.56
N GLU A 40 4.67 -8.90 -23.65
CA GLU A 40 3.54 -9.56 -24.33
C GLU A 40 3.20 -8.80 -25.63
N PRO A 41 3.58 -9.33 -26.81
CA PRO A 41 3.45 -8.60 -28.07
C PRO A 41 2.07 -8.72 -28.73
N SER A 42 1.24 -9.70 -28.32
CA SER A 42 0.09 -10.14 -29.11
C SER A 42 -1.27 -9.87 -28.45
N ASP A 43 -1.36 -10.02 -27.13
CA ASP A 43 -2.61 -9.81 -26.38
C ASP A 43 -2.37 -8.97 -25.12
N PRO A 44 -2.57 -7.64 -25.20
CA PRO A 44 -2.39 -6.75 -24.06
C PRO A 44 -3.23 -7.12 -22.83
N LEU A 45 -4.36 -7.81 -23.00
CA LEU A 45 -5.21 -8.23 -21.88
C LEU A 45 -4.60 -9.37 -21.06
N ARG A 46 -3.58 -10.05 -21.59
CA ARG A 46 -2.85 -11.12 -20.90
C ARG A 46 -1.56 -10.65 -20.24
N ALA A 47 -1.11 -9.42 -20.53
CA ALA A 47 0.17 -8.89 -20.08
C ALA A 47 0.27 -8.85 -18.54
N SER A 48 -0.78 -8.38 -17.85
CA SER A 48 -0.83 -8.38 -16.38
C SER A 48 -1.49 -9.64 -15.84
N CYS A 49 -0.69 -10.68 -15.60
CA CYS A 49 -1.15 -11.98 -15.09
C CYS A 49 -0.42 -12.42 -13.81
N PRO A 50 -0.58 -11.71 -12.68
CA PRO A 50 0.10 -12.04 -11.42
C PRO A 50 -0.19 -13.49 -10.99
N PHE A 51 0.85 -14.15 -10.45
CA PHE A 51 0.82 -15.56 -10.03
C PHE A 51 0.62 -16.61 -11.13
N SER A 52 0.37 -16.21 -12.39
CA SER A 52 0.36 -17.13 -13.52
C SER A 52 1.73 -17.78 -13.74
N ALA A 53 1.73 -19.03 -14.21
CA ALA A 53 2.94 -19.70 -14.70
C ALA A 53 3.52 -19.01 -15.95
N GLN A 54 2.70 -18.24 -16.67
CA GLN A 54 3.07 -17.52 -17.90
C GLN A 54 3.48 -16.05 -17.64
N ARG A 55 3.53 -15.62 -16.37
CA ARG A 55 3.93 -14.23 -16.03
C ARG A 55 5.38 -13.97 -16.45
N ASN A 56 5.66 -12.79 -16.97
CA ASN A 56 6.98 -12.43 -17.48
C ASN A 56 7.40 -10.98 -17.16
N GLY A 57 6.80 -10.36 -16.14
CA GLY A 57 7.09 -8.98 -15.72
C GLY A 57 5.81 -8.25 -15.30
N PHE A 58 5.93 -6.99 -14.89
CA PHE A 58 4.78 -6.13 -14.63
C PHE A 58 4.48 -5.21 -15.81
N VAL A 59 3.24 -4.73 -15.89
CA VAL A 59 2.80 -3.73 -16.87
C VAL A 59 2.90 -2.35 -16.23
N LEU A 60 3.60 -1.42 -16.88
CA LEU A 60 3.71 -0.05 -16.41
C LEU A 60 2.36 0.66 -16.50
N SER A 61 2.04 1.48 -15.50
CA SER A 61 0.79 2.24 -15.45
C SER A 61 1.02 3.62 -14.85
N GLU A 62 0.05 4.51 -15.02
CA GLU A 62 0.03 5.86 -14.47
C GLU A 62 -1.25 6.07 -13.65
N GLY A 63 -1.20 7.04 -12.74
CA GLY A 63 -2.35 7.42 -11.95
C GLY A 63 -1.98 8.11 -10.65
N ALA A 64 -3.00 8.58 -9.94
CA ALA A 64 -2.83 9.17 -8.62
C ALA A 64 -4.05 8.88 -7.74
N SER A 65 -3.82 8.84 -6.43
CA SER A 65 -4.88 8.75 -5.43
C SER A 65 -4.52 9.55 -4.19
N VAL A 66 -5.55 10.12 -3.56
CA VAL A 66 -5.43 10.87 -2.31
C VAL A 66 -6.61 10.51 -1.42
N LEU A 67 -6.33 10.30 -0.14
CA LEU A 67 -7.28 10.07 0.93
C LEU A 67 -7.20 11.23 1.93
N CYS A 68 -8.34 11.67 2.45
CA CYS A 68 -8.36 12.55 3.61
C CYS A 68 -8.36 11.70 4.87
N LEU A 69 -7.29 11.76 5.65
CA LEU A 69 -7.21 11.12 6.96
C LEU A 69 -7.58 12.14 8.04
N GLU A 70 -8.47 11.76 8.95
CA GLU A 70 -8.90 12.63 10.04
C GLU A 70 -8.96 11.86 11.37
N GLU A 71 -8.74 12.60 12.47
CA GLU A 71 -9.06 12.14 13.82
C GLU A 71 -10.56 11.83 13.94
N ARG A 72 -10.89 10.74 14.65
CA ARG A 72 -12.24 10.20 14.76
C ARG A 72 -13.27 11.19 15.26
N GLU A 73 -13.03 11.73 16.44
CA GLU A 73 -14.04 12.53 17.13
C GLU A 73 -14.29 13.83 16.36
N SER A 74 -13.24 14.40 15.75
CA SER A 74 -13.35 15.50 14.77
C SER A 74 -14.24 15.14 13.58
N ALA A 75 -13.98 13.98 12.94
CA ALA A 75 -14.76 13.54 11.78
C ALA A 75 -16.23 13.30 12.14
N LEU A 76 -16.50 12.69 13.29
CA LEU A 76 -17.85 12.45 13.79
C LEU A 76 -18.56 13.74 14.17
N ALA A 77 -17.90 14.66 14.86
CA ALA A 77 -18.47 15.92 15.29
C ALA A 77 -18.97 16.77 14.12
N ARG A 78 -18.27 16.72 12.98
CA ARG A 78 -18.69 17.42 11.75
C ARG A 78 -19.62 16.60 10.84
N GLY A 79 -19.96 15.36 11.21
CA GLY A 79 -20.82 14.48 10.40
C GLY A 79 -20.18 14.01 9.10
N ALA A 80 -18.87 13.77 9.09
CA ALA A 80 -18.15 13.25 7.92
C ALA A 80 -18.65 11.85 7.53
N THR A 81 -18.66 11.56 6.22
CA THR A 81 -18.82 10.17 5.76
C THR A 81 -17.50 9.43 5.97
N ILE A 82 -17.58 8.30 6.66
CA ILE A 82 -16.43 7.48 7.00
C ILE A 82 -16.36 6.31 6.02
N LEU A 83 -15.27 6.22 5.26
CA LEU A 83 -15.05 5.16 4.27
C LEU A 83 -14.36 3.92 4.86
N GLY A 84 -13.56 4.10 5.89
CA GLY A 84 -12.81 3.02 6.52
C GLY A 84 -11.85 3.56 7.58
N GLU A 85 -11.24 2.64 8.33
CA GLU A 85 -10.39 2.99 9.46
C GLU A 85 -8.96 2.47 9.30
N VAL A 86 -7.95 3.31 9.56
CA VAL A 86 -6.53 2.89 9.57
C VAL A 86 -6.16 2.42 10.97
N THR A 87 -6.25 1.11 11.21
CA THR A 87 -6.04 0.51 12.54
C THR A 87 -4.63 -0.02 12.79
N GLY A 88 -3.83 -0.21 11.74
CA GLY A 88 -2.47 -0.71 11.87
C GLY A 88 -1.59 -0.37 10.67
N TYR A 89 -0.29 -0.24 10.91
CA TYR A 89 0.70 0.06 9.88
C TYR A 89 2.01 -0.68 10.17
N GLY A 90 2.63 -1.24 9.14
CA GLY A 90 3.94 -1.89 9.24
C GLY A 90 4.82 -1.50 8.06
N ASN A 91 6.13 -1.35 8.31
CA ASN A 91 7.13 -1.09 7.27
C ASN A 91 8.47 -1.69 7.71
N PHE A 92 8.95 -2.67 6.95
CA PHE A 92 10.26 -3.31 7.18
C PHE A 92 11.01 -3.36 5.86
N SER A 93 12.35 -3.34 5.95
CA SER A 93 13.24 -3.58 4.83
C SER A 93 13.75 -5.02 4.88
N ASP A 94 13.93 -5.64 3.71
CA ASP A 94 14.56 -6.95 3.58
C ASP A 94 16.10 -6.89 3.70
N ALA A 95 16.69 -5.70 3.51
CA ALA A 95 18.13 -5.45 3.60
C ALA A 95 18.99 -6.45 2.80
N PHE A 96 18.50 -6.85 1.63
CA PHE A 96 19.08 -7.94 0.83
C PHE A 96 19.66 -7.48 -0.50
N ASP A 97 18.82 -7.05 -1.44
CA ASP A 97 19.24 -6.55 -2.76
C ASP A 97 18.48 -5.26 -3.09
N PHE A 98 19.01 -4.47 -4.02
CA PHE A 98 18.39 -3.23 -4.44
C PHE A 98 17.06 -3.43 -5.19
N THR A 99 16.91 -4.54 -5.91
CA THR A 99 15.74 -4.82 -6.76
C THR A 99 15.06 -6.15 -6.46
N SER A 100 15.86 -7.17 -6.17
CA SER A 100 15.39 -8.54 -6.00
C SER A 100 14.90 -8.72 -4.57
N PRO A 101 13.72 -9.32 -4.37
CA PRO A 101 13.23 -9.57 -3.04
C PRO A 101 14.01 -10.70 -2.36
N ALA A 102 14.19 -10.59 -1.04
CA ALA A 102 14.68 -11.72 -0.25
C ALA A 102 13.76 -12.95 -0.35
N GLU A 103 14.34 -14.12 -0.62
CA GLU A 103 13.61 -15.38 -0.79
C GLU A 103 12.95 -15.88 0.51
N ASP A 104 13.58 -15.61 1.66
CA ASP A 104 13.13 -16.06 2.98
C ASP A 104 11.81 -15.41 3.45
N CYS A 105 11.39 -14.33 2.78
CA CYS A 105 10.20 -13.54 3.08
C CYS A 105 10.09 -13.04 4.54
N VAL A 106 11.18 -13.02 5.33
CA VAL A 106 11.15 -12.74 6.77
C VAL A 106 10.60 -11.33 7.02
N ALA A 107 11.13 -10.33 6.32
CA ALA A 107 10.68 -8.94 6.46
C ALA A 107 9.21 -8.75 6.06
N ARG A 108 8.72 -9.48 5.05
CA ARG A 108 7.32 -9.41 4.59
C ARG A 108 6.38 -9.99 5.65
N VAL A 109 6.72 -11.15 6.19
CA VAL A 109 5.95 -11.79 7.27
C VAL A 109 5.95 -10.91 8.51
N ALA A 110 7.10 -10.35 8.90
CA ALA A 110 7.22 -9.42 10.02
C ALA A 110 6.36 -8.16 9.81
N THR A 111 6.36 -7.59 8.59
CA THR A 111 5.54 -6.42 8.24
C THR A 111 4.06 -6.68 8.46
N ILE A 112 3.55 -7.81 7.95
CA ILE A 112 2.14 -8.18 8.07
C ILE A 112 1.78 -8.42 9.54
N LYS A 113 2.60 -9.20 10.27
CA LYS A 113 2.37 -9.46 11.69
C LYS A 113 2.33 -8.19 12.52
N HIS A 114 3.29 -7.29 12.31
CA HIS A 114 3.33 -6.03 13.04
C HIS A 114 2.10 -5.15 12.78
N ALA A 115 1.65 -5.05 11.52
CA ALA A 115 0.45 -4.30 11.18
C ALA A 115 -0.81 -4.91 11.84
N LEU A 116 -0.93 -6.25 11.84
CA LEU A 116 -2.04 -6.95 12.48
C LEU A 116 -2.02 -6.82 14.01
N GLU A 117 -0.83 -6.90 14.63
CA GLU A 117 -0.63 -6.67 16.06
C GLU A 117 -1.05 -5.25 16.46
N GLN A 118 -0.64 -4.23 15.69
CA GLN A 118 -1.10 -2.86 15.91
C GLN A 118 -2.62 -2.72 15.76
N ALA A 119 -3.20 -3.44 14.79
CA ALA A 119 -4.64 -3.48 14.55
C ALA A 119 -5.42 -4.37 15.53
N GLY A 120 -4.76 -4.99 16.52
CA GLY A 120 -5.41 -5.90 17.48
C GLY A 120 -6.07 -7.11 16.82
N ALA A 121 -5.72 -7.41 15.56
CA ALA A 121 -6.30 -8.49 14.77
C ALA A 121 -5.45 -9.75 14.95
N GLY A 122 -5.99 -10.77 15.62
CA GLY A 122 -5.36 -12.09 15.69
C GLY A 122 -5.26 -12.71 14.29
N THR A 123 -4.24 -13.54 14.03
CA THR A 123 -3.99 -14.19 12.73
C THR A 123 -5.01 -15.28 12.35
N GLY A 124 -6.16 -15.36 13.05
CA GLY A 124 -7.03 -16.53 13.10
C GLY A 124 -8.50 -16.33 12.80
N GLY A 125 -8.97 -15.18 12.29
CA GLY A 125 -10.40 -15.07 11.97
C GLY A 125 -10.78 -14.08 10.87
N SER A 126 -11.93 -14.38 10.29
CA SER A 126 -12.58 -13.75 9.14
C SER A 126 -13.65 -12.74 9.58
N GLY A 127 -13.31 -11.86 10.52
CA GLY A 127 -14.24 -10.86 11.06
C GLY A 127 -13.68 -9.44 11.01
N LEU A 128 -14.56 -8.44 10.91
CA LEU A 128 -14.21 -7.04 11.13
C LEU A 128 -13.78 -6.87 12.60
N TYR A 129 -12.49 -6.62 12.82
CA TYR A 129 -11.93 -6.45 14.16
C TYR A 129 -12.02 -4.99 14.61
N GLN A 130 -12.64 -4.77 15.76
CA GLN A 130 -12.61 -3.47 16.45
C GLN A 130 -11.33 -3.37 17.27
N CYS A 131 -10.47 -2.41 16.92
CA CYS A 131 -9.30 -2.00 17.67
C CYS A 131 -9.63 -0.69 18.43
N PRO A 132 -9.05 -0.40 19.62
CA PRO A 132 -9.47 0.73 20.44
C PRO A 132 -8.92 2.10 20.01
N TRP A 133 -8.31 2.22 18.82
CA TRP A 133 -7.73 3.47 18.33
C TRP A 133 -8.04 3.68 16.85
N HIS A 134 -8.67 4.81 16.55
CA HIS A 134 -9.47 4.97 15.34
C HIS A 134 -9.06 6.19 14.49
N PHE A 135 -8.80 5.99 13.19
CA PHE A 135 -8.56 7.05 12.19
C PHE A 135 -9.41 6.80 10.95
N TYR A 136 -10.15 7.78 10.46
CA TYR A 136 -11.06 7.55 9.33
C TYR A 136 -10.62 8.21 8.04
N ALA A 137 -10.74 7.45 6.95
CA ALA A 137 -10.68 8.00 5.60
C ALA A 137 -12.03 8.67 5.30
N ALA A 138 -12.00 9.98 5.04
CA ALA A 138 -13.10 10.73 4.44
C ALA A 138 -12.79 11.06 2.97
#